data_AF-A0A414Y664-F1
#
_entry.id   AF-A0A414Y664-F1
#
_cell.length_a   1.000
_cell.length_b   1.000
_cell.length_c   1.000
_cell.angle_alpha   90.00
_cell.angle_beta   90.00
_cell.angle_gamma   90.00
#
_symmetry.space_group_name_H-M   'P 1'
#
loop_
_entity.id
_entity.type
_entity.pdbx_description
1 polymer ?
#
loop_
_entity_poly.entity_id
_entity_poly.type
_entity_poly.pdbx_seq_one_letter_code
_entity_poly.pdbx_strand_id
1 'polypeptide(L)' 'MKKRVIVDRGVGRKLATLFGITPEMVSKSLNYKKDSHLARRVRYMAIKDFGGIPVGDKLDPQK' A
#
# COMPACT_ATOMS: atom_id res chain seq x y z
N MET A 1 15.11 -5.61 -3.61
CA MET A 1 14.38 -4.55 -2.86
C MET A 1 13.23 -5.18 -2.08
N LYS A 2 12.89 -4.67 -0.89
CA LYS A 2 11.72 -5.16 -0.12
C LYS A 2 10.41 -4.70 -0.79
N LYS A 3 9.44 -5.63 -0.93
CA LYS A 3 8.11 -5.41 -1.51
C LYS A 3 7.39 -4.24 -0.86
N ARG A 4 6.94 -3.26 -1.65
CA ARG A 4 6.15 -2.11 -1.19
C ARG A 4 5.38 -1.45 -2.33
N VAL A 5 4.37 -0.67 -2.00
CA VAL A 5 3.71 0.27 -2.92
C VAL A 5 4.23 1.68 -2.64
N ILE A 6 4.86 2.30 -3.63
CA ILE A 6 5.32 3.70 -3.57
C ILE A 6 4.14 4.59 -3.97
N VAL A 7 3.91 5.66 -3.22
CA VAL A 7 2.87 6.66 -3.50
C VAL A 7 3.45 8.05 -3.36
N ASP A 8 2.83 9.04 -4.00
CA ASP A 8 3.23 10.44 -3.89
C ASP A 8 3.11 10.99 -2.46
N ARG A 9 3.86 12.07 -2.21
CA ARG A 9 3.84 12.77 -0.93
C ARG A 9 2.41 13.21 -0.60
N GLY A 10 1.95 12.89 0.60
CA GLY A 10 0.62 13.25 1.09
C GLY A 10 -0.48 12.21 0.79
N VAL A 11 -0.29 11.30 -0.18
CA VAL A 11 -1.25 10.22 -0.46
C VAL A 11 -1.47 9.34 0.76
N GLY A 12 -0.41 9.01 1.50
CA GLY A 12 -0.52 8.21 2.72
C GLY A 12 -1.44 8.84 3.79
N ARG A 13 -1.47 10.18 3.91
CA ARG A 13 -2.39 10.89 4.80
C ARG A 13 -3.82 10.88 4.25
N LYS A 14 -4.00 11.08 2.94
CA LYS A 14 -5.31 11.00 2.29
C LYS A 14 -5.95 9.62 2.50
N LEU A 15 -5.18 8.54 2.29
CA LEU A 15 -5.63 7.17 2.56
C LEU A 15 -6.00 6.97 4.03
N ALA A 16 -5.20 7.50 4.96
CA ALA A 16 -5.51 7.42 6.40
C ALA A 16 -6.88 8.04 6.71
N THR A 17 -7.16 9.23 6.19
CA THR A 17 -8.46 9.91 6.34
C THR A 17 -9.60 9.13 5.69
N LEU A 18 -9.44 8.66 4.45
CA LEU A 18 -10.48 7.94 3.71
C LEU A 18 -10.88 6.62 4.37
N PHE A 19 -9.91 5.89 4.93
CA PHE A 19 -10.15 4.61 5.59
C PHE A 19 -10.44 4.75 7.09
N GLY A 20 -10.39 5.96 7.66
CA GLY A 20 -10.55 6.18 9.10
C GLY A 20 -9.48 5.47 9.95
N ILE A 21 -8.25 5.34 9.43
CA ILE A 21 -7.16 4.59 10.07
C ILE A 21 -5.93 5.47 10.29
N THR A 22 -4.99 5.01 11.11
CA THR A 22 -3.76 5.78 11.36
C THR A 22 -2.82 5.77 10.15
N PRO A 23 -2.01 6.83 9.95
CA PRO A 23 -0.96 6.84 8.93
C PRO A 23 0.04 5.69 9.07
N GLU A 24 0.26 5.21 10.30
CA GLU A 24 1.09 4.04 10.57
C GLU A 24 0.47 2.77 9.99
N MET A 25 -0.85 2.58 10.11
CA MET A 25 -1.55 1.45 9.51
C MET A 25 -1.45 1.49 7.98
N VAL A 26 -1.57 2.67 7.37
CA VAL A 26 -1.34 2.85 5.93
C VAL A 26 0.10 2.47 5.57
N SER A 27 1.09 2.97 6.30
CA SER A 27 2.51 2.66 6.07
C SER A 27 2.79 1.16 6.16
N LYS A 28 2.28 0.48 7.19
CA LYS A 28 2.40 -0.99 7.35
C LYS A 28 1.72 -1.73 6.19
N SER A 29 0.59 -1.23 5.71
CA SER A 29 -0.14 -1.81 4.58
C SER A 29 0.63 -1.67 3.26
N LEU A 30 1.14 -0.48 2.96
CA LEU A 30 1.92 -0.19 1.74
C LEU A 30 3.25 -0.96 1.71
N ASN A 31 3.88 -1.18 2.87
CA ASN A 31 5.13 -1.94 2.99
C ASN A 31 4.93 -3.46 3.16
N TYR A 32 3.71 -3.98 2.95
CA TYR A 32 3.38 -5.40 3.13
C TYR A 32 3.75 -5.98 4.52
N LYS A 33 3.84 -5.14 5.55
CA LYS A 33 4.05 -5.59 6.94
C LYS A 33 2.75 -6.12 7.57
N LYS A 34 1.62 -5.89 6.91
CA LYS A 34 0.30 -6.40 7.28
C LYS A 34 -0.44 -6.90 6.04
N ASP A 35 -1.17 -8.00 6.21
CA ASP A 35 -1.97 -8.61 5.14
C ASP A 35 -3.44 -8.86 5.53
N SER A 36 -3.98 -8.02 6.41
CA SER A 36 -5.41 -8.04 6.68
C SER A 36 -6.22 -7.61 5.45
N HIS A 37 -7.51 -7.94 5.44
CA HIS A 37 -8.44 -7.50 4.40
C HIS A 37 -8.39 -5.96 4.20
N LEU A 38 -8.30 -5.20 5.29
CA LEU A 38 -8.12 -3.75 5.26
C LEU A 38 -6.80 -3.34 4.58
N ALA A 39 -5.69 -3.99 4.93
CA ALA A 39 -4.38 -3.67 4.33
C ALA A 39 -4.36 -3.94 2.82
N ARG A 40 -5.03 -5.02 2.37
CA ARG A 40 -5.22 -5.33 0.95
C ARG A 40 -6.03 -4.24 0.24
N ARG A 41 -7.12 -3.75 0.84
CA ARG A 41 -7.93 -2.66 0.29
C ARG A 41 -7.16 -1.35 0.20
N VAL A 42 -6.37 -1.01 1.22
CA VAL A 42 -5.50 0.18 1.21
C VAL A 42 -4.51 0.10 0.03
N ARG A 43 -3.86 -1.04 -0.18
CA ARG A 43 -2.95 -1.24 -1.31
C ARG A 43 -3.67 -1.15 -2.66
N TYR A 44 -4.83 -1.80 -2.77
CA TYR A 44 -5.65 -1.76 -3.98
C TYR A 44 -5.99 -0.31 -4.37
N MET A 45 -6.54 0.46 -3.43
CA MET A 45 -6.90 1.86 -3.66
C MET A 45 -5.67 2.73 -3.95
N ALA A 46 -4.56 2.51 -3.23
CA ALA A 46 -3.31 3.23 -3.48
C ALA A 46 -2.82 3.05 -4.93
N ILE A 47 -2.92 1.85 -5.49
CA ILE A 47 -2.50 1.55 -6.87
C ILE A 47 -3.54 2.10 -7.86
N LYS A 48 -4.82 1.78 -7.66
CA LYS A 48 -5.88 2.03 -8.65
C LYS A 48 -6.25 3.51 -8.75
N ASP A 49 -6.34 4.21 -7.62
CA ASP A 49 -6.91 5.55 -7.56
C ASP A 49 -5.87 6.64 -7.28
N PHE A 50 -4.70 6.27 -6.76
CA PHE A 50 -3.62 7.22 -6.41
C PHE A 50 -2.31 7.00 -7.18
N GLY A 51 -2.31 6.15 -8.22
CA GLY A 51 -1.14 5.93 -9.08
C GLY A 51 0.03 5.23 -8.38
N GLY A 52 -0.22 4.50 -7.30
CA GLY A 52 0.81 3.82 -6.53
C GLY A 52 1.55 2.76 -7.34
N ILE A 53 2.88 2.76 -7.26
CA ILE A 53 3.74 1.85 -8.03
C ILE A 53 4.19 0.69 -7.12
N PRO A 54 3.77 -0.56 -7.37
CA PRO A 54 4.30 -1.71 -6.66
C PRO A 54 5.76 -1.94 -7.09
N VAL A 55 6.65 -2.07 -6.10
CA VAL A 55 8.08 -2.33 -6.32
C VAL A 55 8.54 -3.46 -5.40
N GLY A 56 9.60 -4.16 -5.80
CA GLY A 56 10.25 -5.14 -4.93
C GLY A 56 9.49 -6.46 -4.80
N ASP A 57 8.47 -6.72 -5.61
CA ASP A 57 8.26 -8.09 -6.07
C ASP A 57 9.47 -8.41 -6.95
N LYS A 58 10.34 -9.32 -6.47
CA LYS A 58 10.95 -10.21 -7.46
C LYS A 58 9.74 -10.84 -8.15
N LEU A 59 9.64 -10.66 -9.47
CA LEU A 59 8.78 -11.50 -10.27
C LEU A 59 9.27 -12.93 -9.99
N ASP A 60 8.70 -13.61 -9.00
CA ASP A 60 8.76 -15.06 -8.92
C ASP A 60 7.83 -15.52 -10.04
N PRO A 61 8.35 -15.99 -11.19
CA PRO A 61 7.55 -16.26 -12.39
C PRO A 61 6.73 -17.55 -12.30
N GLN A 62 6.43 -18.04 -11.10
CA GLN A 62 5.71 -19.27 -10.81
C GLN A 62 5.19 -19.15 -9.38
N LYS A 63 3.87 -19.16 -9.17
CA LYS A 63 3.09 -20.40 -8.98
C LYS A 63 3.56 -21.15 -7.74
#